data_AF-A0A212UGL0-F1
#
_entry.id   AF-A0A212UGL0-F1
#
_cell.length_a   1.000
_cell.length_b   1.000
_cell.length_c   1.000
_cell.angle_alpha   90.00
_cell.angle_beta   90.00
_cell.angle_gamma   90.00
#
_symmetry.space_group_name_H-M   'P 1'
#
loop_
_entity.id
_entity.type
_entity.pdbx_description
1 polymer ?
#
loop_
_entity_poly.entity_id
_entity_poly.type
_entity_poly.pdbx_seq_one_letter_code
_entity_poly.pdbx_strand_id
1 'polypeptide(L)'
;MATFLLILLVLFFVARFILPIVLRMVVGNFVKKQARRYGQAAGGNSFGAPFEPARPQSTAASSGEVHVDYVPPREKPQKPKEFKGGDYVDFEEVK
;
A
#
# COMPACT_ATOMS: atom_id res chain seq x y z
N MET A 1 5.75 -50.92 -0.72
CA MET A 1 4.61 -50.17 -0.16
C MET A 1 5.05 -49.01 0.73
N ALA A 2 5.82 -49.23 1.80
CA ALA A 2 6.22 -48.15 2.72
C ALA A 2 7.10 -47.05 2.09
N THR A 3 8.00 -47.40 1.17
CA THR A 3 8.83 -46.44 0.41
C THR A 3 7.99 -45.50 -0.46
N PHE A 4 6.91 -46.00 -1.06
CA PHE A 4 5.98 -45.17 -1.84
C PHE A 4 5.28 -44.13 -0.95
N LEU A 5 4.83 -44.54 0.24
CA LEU A 5 4.22 -43.64 1.22
C LEU A 5 5.23 -42.61 1.76
N LEU A 6 6.48 -43.01 2.00
CA LEU A 6 7.55 -42.08 2.41
C LEU A 6 7.85 -41.04 1.34
N ILE A 7 7.98 -41.46 0.08
CA ILE A 7 8.22 -40.54 -1.05
C ILE A 7 7.05 -39.56 -1.18
N LEU A 8 5.80 -40.05 -1.11
CA LEU A 8 4.60 -39.21 -1.15
C LEU A 8 4.56 -38.21 0.02
N LEU A 9 4.89 -38.65 1.23
CA LEU A 9 4.94 -37.80 2.42
C LEU A 9 5.97 -36.67 2.27
N VAL A 10 7.19 -37.01 1.81
CA VAL A 10 8.23 -36.00 1.55
C VAL A 10 7.77 -35.03 0.47
N LEU A 11 7.20 -35.54 -0.62
CA LEU A 11 6.73 -34.72 -1.72
C LEU A 11 5.56 -33.80 -1.31
N PHE A 12 4.69 -34.27 -0.41
CA PHE A 12 3.62 -33.48 0.20
C PHE A 12 4.19 -32.33 1.04
N PHE A 13 5.17 -32.59 1.90
CA PHE A 13 5.80 -31.54 2.71
C PHE A 13 6.57 -30.54 1.84
N VAL A 14 7.33 -31.04 0.87
CA VAL A 14 8.05 -30.20 -0.10
C VAL A 14 7.06 -29.32 -0.85
N ALA A 15 5.97 -29.86 -1.39
CA ALA A 15 4.93 -29.05 -2.01
C ALA A 15 4.33 -28.05 -1.01
N ARG A 16 3.98 -28.46 0.21
CA ARG A 16 3.36 -27.58 1.21
C ARG A 16 4.22 -26.37 1.60
N PHE A 17 5.54 -26.53 1.59
CA PHE A 17 6.49 -25.47 2.00
C PHE A 17 7.14 -24.73 0.82
N ILE A 18 7.47 -25.42 -0.28
CA ILE A 18 8.13 -24.82 -1.45
C ILE A 18 7.12 -24.13 -2.37
N LEU A 19 5.92 -24.72 -2.56
CA LEU A 19 4.90 -24.16 -3.44
C LEU A 19 4.53 -22.69 -3.13
N PRO A 20 4.25 -22.28 -1.87
CA PRO A 20 3.93 -20.88 -1.59
C PRO A 20 5.10 -19.91 -1.89
N ILE A 21 6.34 -20.36 -1.74
CA ILE A 21 7.53 -19.55 -2.02
C ILE A 21 7.68 -19.34 -3.52
N VAL A 22 7.56 -20.42 -4.30
CA VAL A 22 7.63 -20.36 -5.77
C VAL A 22 6.49 -19.52 -6.34
N LEU A 23 5.26 -19.70 -5.85
CA LEU A 23 4.12 -18.89 -6.29
C LEU A 23 4.37 -17.39 -6.05
N ARG A 24 4.86 -16.99 -4.88
CA ARG A 24 5.17 -15.58 -4.60
C ARG A 24 6.22 -15.01 -5.55
N MET A 25 7.26 -15.79 -5.88
CA MET A 25 8.29 -15.36 -6.83
C MET A 25 7.75 -15.23 -8.25
N VAL A 26 7.00 -16.23 -8.73
CA VAL A 26 6.43 -16.24 -10.09
C VAL A 26 5.40 -15.12 -10.24
N VAL A 27 4.44 -15.03 -9.32
CA VAL A 27 3.39 -13.98 -9.34
C VAL A 27 4.03 -12.60 -9.20
N GLY A 28 4.97 -12.40 -8.26
CA GLY A 28 5.64 -11.12 -8.09
C GLY A 28 6.39 -10.68 -9.35
N ASN A 29 7.11 -11.59 -10.01
CA ASN A 29 7.84 -11.29 -11.23
C ASN A 29 6.92 -11.08 -12.44
N PHE A 30 5.81 -11.81 -12.51
CA PHE A 30 4.82 -11.68 -13.57
C PHE A 30 4.04 -10.38 -13.45
N VAL A 31 3.56 -10.05 -12.25
CA VAL A 31 2.87 -8.78 -11.96
C VAL A 31 3.79 -7.60 -12.20
N LYS A 32 5.07 -7.63 -11.80
CA LYS A 32 6.03 -6.56 -12.12
C LYS A 32 6.19 -6.33 -13.62
N LYS A 33 6.22 -7.40 -14.42
CA LYS A 33 6.33 -7.30 -15.89
C LYS A 33 5.05 -6.76 -16.52
N GLN A 34 3.89 -7.17 -16.02
CA GLN A 34 2.61 -6.65 -16.49
C GLN A 34 2.40 -5.20 -16.07
N ALA A 35 2.62 -4.86 -14.80
CA ALA A 35 2.51 -3.50 -14.29
C ALA A 35 3.41 -2.50 -15.01
N ARG A 36 4.61 -2.91 -15.46
CA ARG A 36 5.47 -2.04 -16.30
C ARG A 36 4.88 -1.79 -17.70
N ARG A 37 4.18 -2.76 -18.29
CA ARG A 37 3.54 -2.62 -19.61
C ARG A 37 2.21 -1.88 -19.54
N TYR A 38 1.40 -2.15 -18.51
CA TYR A 38 0.12 -1.49 -18.30
C TYR A 38 0.25 -0.12 -17.62
N GLY A 39 1.25 0.10 -16.77
CA GLY A 39 1.52 1.40 -16.14
C GLY A 39 2.16 2.45 -17.07
N GLN A 40 2.69 2.03 -18.23
CA GLN A 40 3.06 2.95 -19.30
C GLN A 40 1.88 3.33 -20.21
N ALA A 41 0.86 2.46 -20.32
CA ALA A 41 -0.34 2.71 -21.12
C ALA A 41 -1.46 3.42 -20.33
N ALA A 42 -1.57 3.14 -19.04
CA ALA A 42 -2.43 3.84 -18.09
C ALA A 42 -1.54 4.77 -17.25
N GLY A 43 -1.37 6.02 -17.68
CA GLY A 43 -0.73 7.08 -16.89
C GLY A 43 -1.53 7.46 -15.65
N GLY A 44 -1.79 6.48 -14.77
CA GLY A 44 -2.76 6.61 -13.70
C GLY A 44 -2.59 5.49 -12.69
N ASN A 45 -1.77 5.78 -11.67
CA ASN A 45 -2.00 5.45 -10.27
C ASN A 45 -3.29 4.61 -9.99
N SER A 46 -3.21 3.29 -10.14
CA SER A 46 -4.33 2.37 -9.88
C SER A 46 -3.70 1.08 -9.36
N PHE A 47 -3.75 0.69 -8.09
CA PHE A 47 -4.71 0.93 -7.02
C PHE A 47 -3.91 1.11 -5.71
N GLY A 48 -4.06 2.26 -5.04
CA GLY A 48 -3.57 2.42 -3.66
C GLY A 48 -3.10 3.80 -3.23
N ALA A 49 -3.05 4.81 -4.11
CA ALA A 49 -2.56 6.13 -3.73
C ALA A 49 -3.62 7.23 -3.97
N PRO A 50 -3.85 8.13 -2.99
CA PRO A 50 -4.82 9.22 -3.10
C PRO A 50 -4.35 10.26 -4.13
N PHE A 51 -5.33 10.89 -4.76
CA PHE A 51 -5.29 11.92 -5.80
C PHE A 51 -4.29 13.07 -5.51
N GLU A 52 -3.42 13.44 -6.47
CA GLU A 52 -2.89 14.81 -6.55
C GLU A 52 -2.42 15.15 -8.00
N PRO A 53 -2.53 16.43 -8.47
CA PRO A 53 -2.56 16.80 -9.89
C PRO A 53 -1.19 17.13 -10.51
N ALA A 54 -1.17 17.27 -11.83
CA ALA A 54 0.01 17.21 -12.70
C ALA A 54 0.82 18.52 -12.90
N ARG A 55 2.16 18.33 -13.03
CA ARG A 55 3.20 19.08 -13.82
C ARG A 55 3.69 20.48 -13.33
N PRO A 56 4.90 20.98 -13.70
CA PRO A 56 5.69 20.66 -14.91
C PRO A 56 7.18 20.28 -14.75
N GLN A 57 7.64 19.69 -15.85
CA GLN A 57 8.97 19.19 -16.21
C GLN A 57 10.12 20.21 -16.11
N SER A 58 11.19 19.87 -15.38
CA SER A 58 12.51 20.50 -15.54
C SER A 58 13.66 19.50 -15.32
N THR A 59 14.32 19.18 -16.44
CA THR A 59 15.77 19.01 -16.64
C THR A 59 16.64 18.25 -15.62
N ALA A 60 17.27 17.19 -16.16
CA ALA A 60 18.61 16.68 -15.83
C ALA A 60 18.79 16.04 -14.43
N ALA A 61 18.75 14.71 -14.44
CA ALA A 61 19.12 13.86 -13.32
C ALA A 61 20.61 13.99 -12.95
N SER A 62 20.89 14.40 -11.71
CA SER A 62 22.12 14.13 -10.99
C SER A 62 21.92 12.87 -10.12
N SER A 63 22.85 11.92 -10.17
CA SER A 63 22.79 10.66 -9.42
C SER A 63 23.07 10.92 -7.93
N GLY A 64 22.03 11.29 -7.17
CA GLY A 64 22.16 11.46 -5.72
C GLY A 64 21.14 12.41 -5.09
N GLU A 65 20.32 13.10 -5.88
CA GLU A 65 19.40 14.10 -5.37
C GLU A 65 17.96 13.57 -5.37
N VAL A 66 17.34 13.50 -4.19
CA VAL A 66 15.93 13.13 -4.03
C VAL A 66 15.10 14.36 -4.34
N HIS A 67 14.50 14.40 -5.53
CA HIS A 67 13.61 15.47 -5.94
C HIS A 67 12.26 15.34 -5.23
N VAL A 68 11.88 16.37 -4.46
CA VAL A 68 10.57 16.45 -3.81
C VAL A 68 9.74 17.45 -4.59
N ASP A 69 8.89 16.94 -5.50
CA ASP A 69 8.08 17.74 -6.42
C ASP A 69 7.07 18.67 -5.71
N TYR A 70 6.72 18.35 -4.47
CA TYR A 70 5.70 19.11 -3.75
C TYR A 70 5.92 19.05 -2.25
N VAL A 71 6.11 20.22 -1.64
CA VAL A 71 6.05 20.39 -0.19
C VAL A 71 4.71 21.08 0.10
N PRO A 72 3.72 20.38 0.65
CA PRO A 72 2.43 21.00 0.93
C PRO A 72 2.64 22.17 1.90
N PRO A 73 1.99 23.33 1.66
CA PRO A 73 2.03 24.43 2.60
C PRO A 73 1.48 23.92 3.93
N ARG A 74 2.28 24.02 5.00
CA ARG A 74 1.80 23.72 6.35
C ARG A 74 0.71 24.72 6.67
N GLU A 75 -0.55 24.30 6.56
CA GLU A 75 -1.66 25.08 7.06
C GLU A 75 -1.34 25.41 8.52
N LYS A 76 -1.25 26.70 8.83
CA LYS A 76 -1.07 27.16 10.21
C LYS A 76 -2.17 26.47 11.02
N PRO A 77 -1.87 25.85 12.17
CA PRO A 77 -2.90 25.21 12.98
C PRO A 77 -3.95 26.27 13.28
N GLN A 78 -5.11 26.16 12.61
CA GLN A 78 -6.24 27.00 12.96
C GLN A 78 -6.54 26.63 14.40
N LYS A 79 -6.48 27.62 15.29
CA LYS A 79 -6.87 27.44 16.69
C LYS A 79 -8.19 26.69 16.67
N PRO A 80 -8.34 25.58 17.42
CA PRO A 80 -9.59 24.85 17.42
C PRO A 80 -10.69 25.86 17.74
N LYS A 81 -11.63 26.06 16.81
CA LYS A 81 -12.83 26.82 17.10
C LYS A 81 -13.42 26.14 18.33
N GLU A 82 -13.42 26.86 19.44
CA GLU A 82 -13.97 26.42 20.72
C GLU A 82 -15.20 25.57 20.47
N PHE A 83 -15.15 24.32 20.94
CA PHE A 83 -16.29 23.42 20.87
C PHE A 83 -17.43 24.09 21.63
N LYS A 84 -18.41 24.62 20.89
CA LYS A 84 -19.66 25.15 21.43
C LYS A 84 -20.53 23.95 21.79
N GLY A 85 -20.22 23.30 22.92
CA GLY A 85 -21.06 22.26 23.48
C GLY A 85 -22.48 22.79 23.70
N GLY A 86 -23.49 21.94 23.48
CA GLY A 86 -24.89 22.30 23.66
C GLY A 86 -25.28 22.46 25.13
N ASP A 87 -26.54 22.79 25.37
CA ASP A 87 -27.06 23.00 26.72
C ASP A 87 -27.16 21.67 27.46
N TYR A 88 -26.50 21.59 28.62
CA TYR A 88 -26.59 20.44 29.51
C TYR A 88 -27.77 20.63 30.45
N VAL A 89 -28.57 19.57 30.64
CA VAL A 89 -29.69 19.54 31.58
C VAL A 89 -29.27 18.71 32.78
N ASP A 90 -29.30 19.33 33.96
CA ASP A 90 -29.07 18.63 35.21
C ASP A 90 -30.25 17.67 35.49
N PHE A 91 -29.95 16.41 35.77
CA PHE A 91 -30.96 15.44 36.19
C PHE A 91 -30.77 15.07 37.66
N GLU A 92 -31.87 15.01 38.39
CA GLU A 92 -31.91 14.49 39.76
C GLU A 92 -32.24 12.99 39.70
N GLU A 93 -31.30 12.15 40.14
CA GLU A 93 -31.50 10.70 40.20
C GLU A 93 -32.42 10.35 41.37
N VAL A 94 -33.64 9.90 41.06
CA VAL A 94 -34.59 9.46 42.09
C VAL A 94 -34.21 8.04 42.51
N LYS A 95 -33.88 7.89 43.79
CA LYS A 95 -33.43 6.65 44.43
C LYS A 95 -34.59 5.74 44.88
#